data_AF-A0A2G6ALE4-F1
#
_entry.id   AF-A0A2G6ALE4-F1
#
_cell.length_a   1.000
_cell.length_b   1.000
_cell.length_c   1.000
_cell.angle_alpha   90.00
_cell.angle_beta   90.00
_cell.angle_gamma   90.00
#
_symmetry.space_group_name_H-M   'P 1'
#
loop_
_entity.id
_entity.type
_entity.pdbx_description
1 polymer ?
#
loop_
_entity_poly.entity_id
_entity_poly.type
_entity_poly.pdbx_seq_one_letter_code
_entity_poly.pdbx_strand_id
1 'polypeptide(L)'
;MNIVLEELKAKLLEESLRELFTQAYEQGVKDSQEQYAFPHLLNKKDLCKIFQVEEPTVNKIITRQGFPKSKFVTARYPRDEVFKWMHENCVNVDENKHQIRSRSFG
;
A
#
# COMPACT_ATOMS: atom_id res chain seq x y z
N MET A 1 17.03 37.59 -35.38
CA MET A 1 15.81 36.74 -35.45
C MET A 1 15.95 35.41 -34.71
N ASN A 2 17.12 34.75 -34.69
CA ASN A 2 17.29 33.48 -33.95
C ASN A 2 17.23 33.60 -32.41
N ILE A 3 17.69 34.71 -31.83
CA ILE A 3 17.77 34.86 -30.36
C ILE A 3 16.37 34.91 -29.72
N VAL A 4 15.43 35.64 -30.33
CA VAL A 4 14.04 35.74 -29.86
C VAL A 4 13.31 34.40 -29.91
N LEU A 5 13.60 33.60 -30.94
CA LEU A 5 13.01 32.27 -31.10
C LEU A 5 13.52 31.29 -30.04
N GLU A 6 14.81 31.36 -29.70
CA GLU A 6 15.41 30.55 -28.63
C GLU A 6 14.91 30.96 -27.25
N GLU A 7 14.72 32.25 -26.98
CA GLU A 7 14.10 32.75 -25.74
C GLU A 7 12.65 32.25 -25.59
N LEU A 8 11.88 32.26 -26.67
CA LEU A 8 10.50 31.74 -26.65
C LEU A 8 10.45 30.24 -26.37
N LYS A 9 11.36 29.46 -26.97
CA LYS A 9 11.49 28.02 -26.68
C LYS A 9 11.88 27.75 -25.24
N ALA A 10 12.82 28.52 -24.69
CA ALA A 10 13.27 28.39 -23.31
C ALA A 10 12.12 28.65 -22.32
N LYS A 11 11.32 29.71 -22.55
CA LYS A 11 10.14 30.01 -21.72
C LYS A 11 9.07 28.93 -21.81
N LEU A 12 8.78 28.44 -23.01
CA LEU A 12 7.82 27.35 -23.20
C LEU A 12 8.28 26.06 -22.49
N LEU A 13 9.58 25.76 -22.54
CA LEU A 13 10.16 24.63 -21.83
C LEU A 13 10.08 24.82 -20.30
N GLU A 14 10.36 26.02 -19.80
CA GLU A 14 10.23 26.34 -18.37
C GLU A 14 8.78 26.16 -17.88
N GLU A 15 7.80 26.68 -18.61
CA GLU A 15 6.38 26.55 -18.27
C GLU A 15 5.93 25.09 -18.29
N SER A 16 6.26 24.35 -19.35
CA SER A 16 5.92 22.92 -19.45
C SER A 16 6.56 22.07 -18.35
N LEU A 17 7.81 22.34 -17.97
CA LEU A 17 8.46 21.67 -16.84
C LEU A 17 7.75 21.99 -15.53
N ARG A 18 7.38 23.25 -15.31
CA ARG A 18 6.65 23.67 -14.11
C ARG A 18 5.30 22.97 -13.99
N GLU A 19 4.57 22.83 -15.09
CA GLU A 19 3.32 22.07 -15.14
C GLU A 19 3.57 20.58 -14.84
N LEU A 20 4.58 19.97 -15.46
CA LEU A 20 4.94 18.56 -15.24
C LEU A 20 5.26 18.28 -13.76
N PHE A 21 6.07 19.14 -13.13
CA PHE A 21 6.40 18.98 -11.71
C PHE A 21 5.19 19.20 -10.81
N THR A 22 4.31 20.15 -11.14
CA THR A 22 3.09 20.39 -10.38
C THR A 22 2.16 19.18 -10.45
N GLN A 23 1.95 18.62 -11.66
CA GLN A 23 1.14 17.42 -11.86
C GLN A 23 1.73 16.21 -11.15
N ALA A 24 3.04 16.00 -11.23
CA ALA A 24 3.71 14.90 -10.54
C ALA A 24 3.59 15.03 -9.01
N TYR A 25 3.70 16.25 -8.47
CA TYR A 25 3.51 16.49 -7.05
C TYR A 25 2.05 16.23 -6.61
N GLU A 26 1.08 16.79 -7.33
CA GLU A 26 -0.35 16.58 -7.03
C GLU A 26 -0.74 15.11 -7.10
N GLN A 27 -0.23 14.39 -8.11
CA GLN A 27 -0.44 12.96 -8.24
C GLN A 27 0.21 12.21 -7.07
N GLY A 28 1.45 12.52 -6.71
CA GLY A 28 2.11 11.92 -5.55
C GLY A 28 1.36 12.17 -4.24
N VAL A 29 0.80 13.37 -4.06
CA VAL A 29 -0.05 13.69 -2.90
C VAL A 29 -1.33 12.85 -2.91
N LYS A 30 -2.03 12.75 -4.05
CA LYS A 30 -3.23 11.92 -4.19
C LYS A 30 -2.94 10.45 -3.93
N ASP A 31 -1.89 9.91 -4.54
CA ASP A 31 -1.46 8.51 -4.35
C ASP A 31 -1.15 8.24 -2.88
N SER A 32 -0.50 9.20 -2.19
CA SER A 32 -0.26 9.09 -0.74
C SER A 32 -1.57 9.13 0.06
N GLN A 33 -2.47 10.06 -0.24
CA GLN A 33 -3.76 10.17 0.44
C GLN A 33 -4.61 8.91 0.25
N GLU A 34 -4.58 8.29 -0.93
CA GLU A 34 -5.24 7.02 -1.21
C GLU A 34 -4.61 5.85 -0.47
N GLN A 35 -3.28 5.78 -0.38
CA GLN A 35 -2.59 4.79 0.46
C GLN A 35 -2.92 4.97 1.95
N TYR A 36 -3.17 6.20 2.40
CA TYR A 36 -3.59 6.52 3.77
C TYR A 36 -5.13 6.58 3.96
N ALA A 37 -5.95 6.23 2.96
CA ALA A 37 -7.41 6.46 2.97
C ALA A 37 -8.27 5.49 3.79
N PHE A 38 -7.69 4.45 4.39
CA PHE A 38 -8.46 3.65 5.35
C PHE A 38 -8.82 4.46 6.63
N PRO A 39 -9.87 4.11 7.36
CA PRO A 39 -10.13 4.68 8.69
C PRO A 39 -9.12 4.14 9.73
N HIS A 40 -8.92 4.86 10.85
CA HIS A 40 -8.11 4.37 11.99
C HIS A 40 -8.64 3.04 12.55
N LEU A 41 -9.95 2.83 12.43
CA LEU A 41 -10.62 1.58 12.77
C LEU A 41 -11.20 0.96 11.51
N LEU A 42 -10.55 -0.09 11.05
CA LEU A 42 -10.94 -0.88 9.89
C LEU A 42 -12.18 -1.72 10.19
N ASN A 43 -13.03 -1.86 9.17
CA ASN A 43 -14.11 -2.83 9.16
C ASN A 43 -13.68 -4.10 8.42
N LYS A 44 -14.53 -5.13 8.44
CA LYS A 44 -14.25 -6.41 7.76
C LYS A 44 -14.09 -6.25 6.24
N LYS A 45 -14.85 -5.37 5.58
CA LYS A 45 -14.72 -5.08 4.14
C LYS A 45 -13.40 -4.42 3.82
N ASP A 46 -12.90 -3.55 4.69
CA ASP A 46 -11.58 -2.91 4.54
C ASP A 46 -10.48 -3.96 4.64
N LEU A 47 -10.59 -4.92 5.57
CA LEU A 47 -9.66 -6.05 5.63
C LEU A 47 -9.68 -6.91 4.37
N CYS A 48 -10.86 -7.12 3.75
CA CYS A 48 -10.95 -7.83 2.47
C CYS A 48 -10.18 -7.11 1.37
N LYS A 49 -10.25 -5.76 1.34
CA LYS A 49 -9.49 -4.93 0.41
C LYS A 49 -7.98 -4.95 0.69
N ILE A 50 -7.60 -4.81 1.96
CA ILE A 50 -6.18 -4.75 2.39
C ILE A 50 -5.48 -6.08 2.11
N PHE A 51 -6.10 -7.20 2.49
CA PHE A 51 -5.52 -8.52 2.27
C PHE A 51 -5.80 -9.08 0.87
N GLN A 52 -6.59 -8.38 0.04
CA GLN A 52 -7.06 -8.84 -1.28
C GLN A 52 -7.64 -10.25 -1.25
N VAL A 53 -8.47 -10.54 -0.24
CA VAL A 53 -9.11 -11.86 -0.06
C VAL A 53 -10.60 -11.75 0.22
N GLU A 54 -11.31 -12.83 -0.10
CA GLU A 54 -12.74 -12.96 0.18
C GLU A 54 -13.05 -13.00 1.68
N GLU A 55 -14.28 -12.60 2.02
CA GLU A 55 -14.79 -12.54 3.38
C GLU A 55 -14.59 -13.81 4.23
N PRO A 56 -14.74 -15.04 3.70
CA PRO A 56 -14.52 -16.26 4.47
C PRO A 56 -13.06 -16.41 4.90
N THR A 57 -12.12 -15.96 4.08
CA THR A 57 -10.69 -16.01 4.38
C THR A 57 -10.33 -14.96 5.42
N VAL A 58 -10.89 -13.75 5.32
CA VAL A 58 -10.75 -12.73 6.37
C VAL A 58 -11.26 -13.24 7.71
N ASN A 59 -12.41 -13.92 7.74
CA ASN A 59 -12.95 -14.54 8.96
C ASN A 59 -11.96 -15.53 9.61
N LYS A 60 -11.20 -16.29 8.81
CA LYS A 60 -10.15 -17.19 9.32
C LYS A 60 -8.93 -16.42 9.83
N ILE A 61 -8.59 -15.30 9.22
CA ILE A 61 -7.45 -14.45 9.63
C ILE A 61 -7.76 -13.78 10.96
N ILE A 62 -8.93 -13.16 11.10
CA ILE A 62 -9.31 -12.47 12.34
C ILE A 62 -9.46 -13.44 13.53
N THR A 63 -9.70 -14.74 13.30
CA THR A 63 -9.78 -15.74 14.37
C THR A 63 -8.42 -16.30 14.76
N ARG A 64 -7.34 -16.02 14.02
CA ARG A 64 -5.98 -16.42 14.42
C ARG A 64 -5.60 -15.79 15.75
N GLN A 65 -4.87 -16.56 16.56
CA GLN A 65 -4.29 -16.03 17.79
C GLN A 65 -3.28 -14.94 17.46
N GLY A 66 -3.33 -13.84 18.23
CA GLY A 66 -2.47 -12.68 18.03
C GLY A 66 -2.95 -11.68 16.98
N PHE A 67 -4.08 -11.91 16.29
CA PHE A 67 -4.63 -10.91 15.38
C PHE A 67 -5.10 -9.66 16.16
N PRO A 68 -4.72 -8.45 15.75
CA PRO A 68 -5.05 -7.22 16.46
C PRO A 68 -6.55 -6.92 16.40
N LYS A 69 -7.20 -6.93 17.56
CA LYS A 69 -8.63 -6.65 17.72
C LYS A 69 -8.81 -5.45 18.64
N SER A 70 -9.75 -4.56 18.32
CA SER A 70 -10.12 -3.50 19.24
C SER A 70 -10.80 -4.10 20.48
N LYS A 71 -10.36 -3.66 21.66
CA LYS A 71 -11.01 -4.00 22.95
C LYS A 71 -12.22 -3.11 23.24
N PHE A 72 -12.30 -1.96 22.57
CA PHE A 72 -13.32 -0.94 22.82
C PHE A 72 -14.58 -1.15 21.95
N VAL A 73 -14.42 -1.61 20.71
CA VAL A 73 -15.53 -1.81 19.77
C VAL A 73 -15.43 -3.18 19.11
N THR A 74 -16.52 -3.95 19.17
CA THR A 74 -16.62 -5.25 18.51
C THR A 74 -16.60 -5.12 16.99
N ALA A 75 -15.94 -6.07 16.31
CA ALA A 75 -15.81 -6.12 14.84
C ALA A 75 -15.12 -4.89 14.20
N ARG A 76 -14.26 -4.20 14.96
CA ARG A 76 -13.37 -3.14 14.47
C ARG A 76 -11.91 -3.47 14.77
N TYR A 77 -11.04 -3.14 13.82
CA TYR A 77 -9.63 -3.51 13.86
C TYR A 77 -8.75 -2.27 13.75
N PRO A 78 -7.81 -2.04 14.68
CA PRO A 78 -6.90 -0.90 14.60
C PRO A 78 -6.03 -1.02 13.35
N ARG A 79 -6.05 0.00 12.49
CA ARG A 79 -5.36 0.00 11.22
C ARG A 79 -3.87 -0.31 11.35
N ASP A 80 -3.17 0.48 12.17
CA ASP A 80 -1.71 0.45 12.24
C ASP A 80 -1.21 -0.90 12.77
N GLU A 81 -1.91 -1.46 13.77
CA GLU A 81 -1.63 -2.79 14.30
C GLU A 81 -1.87 -3.89 13.25
N VAL A 82 -2.91 -3.79 12.42
CA VAL A 82 -3.17 -4.75 11.33
C VAL A 82 -2.04 -4.74 10.31
N PHE A 83 -1.57 -3.56 9.89
CA PHE A 83 -0.44 -3.46 8.96
C PHE A 83 0.86 -3.99 9.58
N LYS A 84 1.11 -3.69 10.86
CA LYS A 84 2.25 -4.22 11.59
C LYS A 84 2.22 -5.74 11.66
N TRP A 85 1.09 -6.32 12.07
CA TRP A 85 0.88 -7.76 12.11
C TRP A 85 1.07 -8.40 10.73
N MET A 86 0.54 -7.76 9.68
CA MET A 86 0.72 -8.23 8.30
C MET A 86 2.20 -8.28 7.93
N HIS A 87 2.96 -7.22 8.20
CA HIS A 87 4.39 -7.17 7.93
C HIS A 87 5.14 -8.28 8.67
N GLU A 88 4.90 -8.44 9.97
CA GLU A 88 5.51 -9.48 10.80
C GLU A 88 5.22 -10.91 10.31
N ASN A 89 4.02 -11.15 9.77
CA ASN A 89 3.62 -12.48 9.27
C ASN A 89 4.03 -12.72 7.80
N CYS A 90 4.26 -11.67 7.01
CA CYS A 90 4.63 -11.77 5.59
C CYS A 90 6.15 -11.91 5.35
N VAL A 91 7.00 -11.53 6.31
CA VAL A 91 8.48 -11.56 6.15
C VAL A 91 9.07 -13.00 6.08
N ASN A 92 8.30 -14.05 6.36
CA ASN A 92 8.78 -15.44 6.35
C ASN A 92 8.88 -16.13 4.96
N VAL A 93 8.84 -15.40 3.85
CA VAL A 93 8.94 -16.02 2.51
C VAL A 93 10.39 -16.34 2.11
N ASP A 94 11.39 -15.71 2.73
CA ASP A 94 12.80 -15.98 2.38
C ASP A 94 13.40 -17.21 3.09
N GLU A 95 12.87 -17.63 4.24
CA GLU A 95 13.40 -18.81 4.96
C GLU A 95 12.87 -20.16 4.42
N ASN A 96 11.74 -20.18 3.71
CA ASN A 96 11.14 -21.43 3.24
C ASN A 96 11.69 -21.96 1.90
N LYS A 97 12.59 -21.23 1.22
CA LYS A 97 13.22 -21.72 -0.03
C LYS A 97 14.22 -22.87 0.19
N HIS A 98 14.62 -23.15 1.44
CA HIS A 98 15.57 -24.23 1.74
C HIS A 98 14.91 -25.59 2.02
N GLN A 99 13.60 -25.67 2.29
CA GLN A 99 12.94 -26.96 2.57
C GLN A 99 12.26 -27.60 1.34
N ILE A 100 12.05 -26.85 0.25
CA ILE A 100 11.37 -27.40 -0.95
C ILE A 100 12.36 -28.13 -1.89
N ARG A 101 13.67 -27.87 -1.78
CA ARG A 101 14.69 -28.52 -2.65
C ARG A 101 15.15 -29.91 -2.19
N SER A 102 14.78 -30.37 -0.99
CA SER A 102 15.23 -31.66 -0.44
C SER A 102 14.21 -32.79 -0.55
N ARG A 103 13.04 -32.56 -1.19
CA ARG A 103 11.96 -33.57 -1.32
C ARG A 103 11.68 -34.04 -2.75
N SER A 104 12.46 -33.61 -3.74
CA SER A 104 12.25 -33.93 -5.16
C SER A 104 13.31 -34.87 -5.77
N PHE A 105 14.11 -35.54 -4.96
CA PHE A 105 14.93 -36.68 -5.40
C PHE A 105 14.85 -37.81 -4.37
N GLY A 106 13.89 -38.69 -4.57
CA GLY A 106 13.72 -39.99 -3.93
C GLY A 106 13.00 -40.91 -4.89
#